data_AF-A0A8T3C7J3-F1
#
_entry.id   AF-A0A8T3C7J3-F1
#
_cell.length_a   1.000
_cell.length_b   1.000
_cell.length_c   1.000
_cell.angle_alpha   90.00
_cell.angle_beta   90.00
_cell.angle_gamma   90.00
#
_symmetry.space_group_name_H-M   'P 1'
#
loop_
_entity.id
_entity.type
_entity.pdbx_description
1 polymer ?
#
loop_
_entity_poly.entity_id
_entity_poly.type
_entity_poly.pdbx_seq_one_letter_code
_entity_poly.pdbx_strand_id
1 'polypeptide(L)'
;MEGFFVGPIMDKIINACSNYLEEQVGWQTGMKKELERLRENHPKIQAVVFAAKQAQISDQNPAFNKWIWQLRDAIDEADDVLDEFEYMKHKEQLTKNTEETKVRSATRSFLFDSAREYIYFFI
;
A
#
# COMPACT_ATOMS: atom_id res chain seq x y z
N MET A 1 12.86 3.34 25.24
CA MET A 1 12.46 2.53 24.06
C MET A 1 11.01 2.88 23.71
N GLU A 2 10.75 4.15 23.36
CA GLU A 2 9.40 4.70 23.21
C GLU A 2 9.14 5.07 21.75
N GLY A 3 8.04 4.58 21.17
CA GLY A 3 7.58 5.00 19.84
C GLY A 3 7.43 3.92 18.76
N PHE A 4 7.97 2.70 18.93
CA PHE A 4 7.79 1.64 17.93
C PHE A 4 6.47 0.88 18.13
N PHE A 5 5.55 1.01 17.17
CA PHE A 5 4.19 0.46 17.18
C PHE A 5 4.04 -0.68 16.14
N VAL A 6 4.60 -1.86 16.47
CA VAL A 6 4.53 -3.08 15.63
C VAL A 6 3.12 -3.42 15.16
N GLY A 7 2.14 -3.34 16.07
CA GLY A 7 0.76 -3.73 15.78
C GLY A 7 0.15 -2.91 14.63
N PRO A 8 -0.02 -1.59 14.81
CA PRO A 8 -0.59 -0.73 13.78
C PRO A 8 0.11 -0.80 12.41
N ILE A 9 1.44 -0.90 12.37
CA ILE A 9 2.19 -0.98 11.10
C ILE A 9 1.92 -2.32 10.41
N MET A 10 1.99 -3.44 11.15
CA MET A 10 1.65 -4.74 10.56
C MET A 10 0.18 -4.82 10.12
N ASP A 11 -0.76 -4.16 10.83
CA ASP A 11 -2.16 -4.09 10.41
C ASP A 11 -2.30 -3.34 9.08
N LYS A 12 -1.61 -2.20 8.93
CA LYS A 12 -1.54 -1.45 7.67
C LYS A 12 -1.03 -2.34 6.53
N ILE A 13 0.09 -3.03 6.73
CA ILE A 13 0.69 -3.94 5.74
C ILE A 13 -0.28 -5.07 5.36
N ILE A 14 -0.85 -5.77 6.33
CA ILE A 14 -1.80 -6.87 6.10
C ILE A 14 -2.98 -6.37 5.27
N ASN A 15 -3.57 -5.24 5.64
CA ASN A 15 -4.75 -4.70 4.96
C ASN A 15 -4.44 -4.28 3.53
N ALA A 16 -3.32 -3.58 3.32
CA ALA A 16 -2.91 -3.17 1.98
C ALA A 16 -2.62 -4.36 1.05
N CYS A 17 -1.89 -5.37 1.54
CA CYS A 17 -1.65 -6.59 0.78
C CYS A 17 -2.94 -7.36 0.47
N SER A 18 -3.89 -7.37 1.41
CA SER A 18 -5.20 -8.00 1.21
C SER A 18 -5.96 -7.33 0.06
N ASN A 19 -6.08 -6.00 0.11
CA ASN A 19 -6.75 -5.21 -0.91
C ASN A 19 -6.11 -5.42 -2.29
N TYR A 20 -4.77 -5.41 -2.36
CA TYR A 20 -4.05 -5.66 -3.60
C TYR A 20 -4.36 -7.05 -4.17
N LEU A 21 -4.33 -8.09 -3.33
CA LEU A 21 -4.58 -9.47 -3.78
C LEU A 21 -6.05 -9.73 -4.15
N GLU A 22 -6.99 -8.92 -3.66
CA GLU A 22 -8.38 -8.91 -4.10
C GLU A 22 -8.57 -8.23 -5.46
N GLU A 23 -7.86 -7.12 -5.71
CA GLU A 23 -7.86 -6.40 -7.00
C GLU A 23 -7.22 -7.23 -8.13
N GLN A 24 -6.32 -8.18 -7.80
CA GLN A 24 -5.63 -9.02 -8.79
C GLN A 24 -6.41 -10.30 -9.12
N VAL A 25 -6.86 -10.42 -10.37
CA VAL A 25 -7.59 -11.59 -10.91
C VAL A 25 -6.68 -12.82 -11.11
N GLY A 26 -5.36 -12.68 -10.90
CA GLY A 26 -4.34 -13.70 -11.18
C GLY A 26 -4.05 -14.71 -10.05
N TRP A 27 -3.41 -15.83 -10.41
CA TRP A 27 -2.98 -16.90 -9.50
C TRP A 27 -1.77 -16.48 -8.65
N GLN A 28 -2.03 -15.70 -7.59
CA GLN A 28 -1.02 -15.29 -6.60
C GLN A 28 -1.06 -16.18 -5.35
N THR A 29 -1.23 -17.49 -5.52
CA THR A 29 -1.43 -18.45 -4.42
C THR A 29 -0.27 -18.48 -3.43
N GLY A 30 0.95 -18.24 -3.89
CA GLY A 30 2.12 -18.07 -3.01
C GLY A 30 1.98 -16.86 -2.09
N MET A 31 1.68 -15.69 -2.65
CA MET A 31 1.51 -14.44 -1.88
C MET A 31 0.32 -14.52 -0.93
N LYS A 32 -0.80 -15.11 -1.36
CA LYS A 32 -1.96 -15.36 -0.49
C LYS A 32 -1.59 -16.22 0.72
N LYS A 33 -0.80 -17.27 0.50
CA LYS A 33 -0.33 -18.14 1.60
C LYS A 33 0.58 -17.40 2.58
N GLU A 34 1.50 -16.56 2.09
CA GLU A 34 2.36 -15.78 2.98
C GLU A 34 1.58 -14.70 3.75
N LEU A 35 0.58 -14.07 3.12
CA LEU A 35 -0.31 -13.12 3.79
C LEU A 35 -1.12 -13.80 4.92
N GLU A 36 -1.66 -14.99 4.67
CA GLU A 36 -2.37 -15.75 5.72
C GLU A 36 -1.43 -16.15 6.87
N ARG A 37 -0.20 -16.58 6.56
CA ARG A 37 0.81 -16.84 7.61
C ARG A 37 1.14 -15.59 8.42
N LEU A 38 1.21 -14.42 7.78
CA LEU A 38 1.43 -13.17 8.47
C LEU A 38 0.26 -12.84 9.40
N ARG A 39 -0.99 -13.00 8.93
CA ARG A 39 -2.21 -12.83 9.74
C ARG A 39 -2.24 -13.76 10.95
N GLU A 40 -1.94 -15.05 10.76
CA GLU A 40 -1.90 -16.04 11.85
C GLU A 40 -0.82 -15.74 12.89
N ASN A 41 0.31 -15.17 12.48
CA ASN A 41 1.43 -14.90 13.37
C ASN A 41 1.42 -13.48 13.95
N HIS A 42 0.68 -12.54 13.36
CA HIS A 42 0.52 -11.18 13.84
C HIS A 42 0.23 -11.09 15.35
N PRO A 43 -0.80 -11.78 15.91
CA PRO A 43 -1.07 -11.69 17.35
C PRO A 43 0.05 -12.28 18.22
N LYS A 44 0.76 -13.29 17.71
CA LYS A 44 1.92 -13.89 18.41
C LYS A 44 3.09 -12.91 18.45
N ILE A 45 3.36 -12.24 17.32
CA ILE A 45 4.41 -11.22 17.22
C ILE A 45 4.10 -10.06 18.17
N GLN A 46 2.86 -9.56 18.19
CA GLN A 46 2.44 -8.52 19.13
C GLN A 46 2.65 -8.95 20.58
N ALA A 47 2.25 -10.18 20.95
CA ALA A 47 2.41 -10.70 22.31
C ALA A 47 3.89 -10.80 22.72
N VAL A 48 4.77 -11.29 21.83
CA VAL A 48 6.21 -11.40 22.10
C VAL A 48 6.85 -10.02 22.27
N VAL A 49 6.54 -9.06 21.39
CA VAL A 49 7.07 -7.69 21.49
C VAL A 49 6.58 -7.00 22.76
N PHE A 50 5.31 -7.21 23.13
CA PHE A 50 4.74 -6.68 24.36
C PHE A 50 5.43 -7.25 25.61
N ALA A 51 5.60 -8.57 25.67
CA ALA A 51 6.29 -9.24 26.76
C ALA A 51 7.76 -8.80 26.86
N ALA A 52 8.45 -8.67 25.72
CA ALA A 52 9.83 -8.17 25.66
C ALA A 52 9.97 -6.78 26.27
N LYS A 53 9.04 -5.86 25.95
CA LYS A 53 9.00 -4.50 26.51
C LYS A 53 8.69 -4.49 28.00
N GLN A 54 7.68 -5.25 28.44
CA GLN A 54 7.27 -5.26 29.86
C GLN A 54 8.35 -5.80 30.79
N ALA A 55 8.99 -6.90 30.40
CA ALA A 55 9.93 -7.60 31.25
C ALA A 55 11.39 -7.13 31.03
N GLN A 56 11.62 -6.13 30.18
CA GLN A 56 12.97 -5.65 29.79
C GLN A 56 13.90 -6.81 29.37
N ILE A 57 13.33 -7.91 28.85
CA ILE A 57 14.07 -9.15 28.54
C ILE A 57 15.07 -8.93 27.39
N SER A 58 14.80 -7.94 26.54
CA SER A 58 15.75 -7.49 25.52
C SER A 58 17.12 -7.14 26.12
N ASP A 59 17.15 -6.59 27.32
CA ASP A 59 18.39 -6.06 27.90
C ASP A 59 19.20 -7.17 28.59
N GLN A 60 18.54 -8.30 28.90
CA GLN A 60 19.12 -9.45 29.59
C GLN A 60 19.62 -10.54 28.63
N ASN A 61 19.11 -10.59 27.40
CA ASN A 61 19.50 -11.58 26.40
C ASN A 61 19.85 -10.92 25.06
N PRO A 62 21.15 -10.76 24.75
CA PRO A 62 21.61 -10.11 23.52
C PRO A 62 21.11 -10.77 22.23
N ALA A 63 20.98 -12.10 22.22
CA ALA A 63 20.48 -12.82 21.04
C ALA A 63 18.99 -12.54 20.80
N PHE A 64 18.20 -12.49 21.88
CA PHE A 64 16.80 -12.11 21.82
C PHE A 64 16.61 -10.65 21.40
N ASN A 65 17.43 -9.74 21.94
CA ASN A 65 17.42 -8.33 21.52
C ASN A 65 17.68 -8.17 20.03
N LYS A 66 18.72 -8.85 19.53
CA LYS A 66 19.07 -8.84 18.11
C LYS A 66 17.89 -9.31 17.25
N TRP A 67 17.18 -10.36 17.67
CA TRP A 67 16.01 -10.84 16.96
C TRP A 67 14.85 -9.81 16.95
N ILE A 68 14.60 -9.12 18.06
CA ILE A 68 13.59 -8.03 18.13
C ILE A 68 13.95 -6.88 17.19
N TRP A 69 15.24 -6.51 17.11
CA TRP A 69 15.71 -5.50 16.16
C TRP A 69 15.51 -5.94 14.71
N GLN A 70 15.87 -7.17 14.37
CA GLN A 70 15.66 -7.70 13.01
C GLN A 70 14.18 -7.74 12.62
N LEU A 71 13.30 -8.09 13.56
CA LEU A 71 11.87 -8.05 13.35
C LEU A 71 11.40 -6.62 13.05
N ARG A 72 11.92 -5.64 13.78
CA ARG A 72 11.62 -4.23 13.54
C ARG A 72 12.07 -3.79 12.15
N ASP A 73 13.33 -4.05 11.81
CA ASP A 73 13.90 -3.65 10.52
C ASP A 73 13.08 -4.23 9.35
N ALA A 74 12.64 -5.49 9.46
CA ALA A 74 11.80 -6.11 8.45
C ALA A 74 10.39 -5.50 8.34
N ILE A 75 9.82 -5.02 9.45
CA ILE A 75 8.52 -4.33 9.45
C ILE A 75 8.66 -2.93 8.84
N ASP A 76 9.71 -2.20 9.22
CA ASP A 76 10.00 -0.87 8.69
C ASP A 76 10.28 -0.94 7.17
N GLU A 77 11.06 -1.91 6.71
CA GLU A 77 11.30 -2.14 5.27
C GLU A 77 10.01 -2.50 4.50
N ALA A 78 9.12 -3.29 5.09
CA ALA A 78 7.83 -3.62 4.48
C ALA A 78 6.88 -2.41 4.42
N ASP A 79 6.94 -1.51 5.40
CA ASP A 79 6.16 -0.26 5.40
C ASP A 79 6.70 0.72 4.33
N ASP A 80 8.03 0.84 4.20
CA ASP A 80 8.67 1.66 3.17
C ASP A 80 8.29 1.20 1.75
N VAL A 81 8.35 -0.11 1.50
CA VAL A 81 7.93 -0.69 0.20
C VAL A 81 6.44 -0.45 -0.06
N LEU A 82 5.61 -0.52 0.99
CA LEU A 82 4.19 -0.25 0.87
C LEU A 82 3.93 1.22 0.52
N ASP A 83 4.60 2.15 1.18
CA ASP A 83 4.49 3.59 0.90
C ASP A 83 4.92 3.92 -0.54
N GLU A 84 5.99 3.29 -1.03
CA GLU A 84 6.41 3.42 -2.43
C GLU A 84 5.34 2.88 -3.39
N PHE A 85 4.74 1.73 -3.07
CA PHE A 85 3.66 1.15 -3.87
C PHE A 85 2.42 2.06 -3.92
N GLU A 86 1.99 2.61 -2.77
CA GLU A 86 0.87 3.55 -2.69
C GLU A 86 1.15 4.84 -3.47
N TYR A 87 2.38 5.36 -3.38
CA TYR A 87 2.81 6.52 -4.18
C TYR A 87 2.70 6.24 -5.68
N MET A 88 3.14 5.07 -6.14
CA MET A 88 3.06 4.68 -7.55
C MET A 88 1.60 4.54 -8.02
N LYS A 89 0.72 3.92 -7.22
CA LYS A 89 -0.73 3.81 -7.51
C LYS A 89 -1.37 5.20 -7.66
N HIS A 90 -1.05 6.13 -6.77
CA HIS A 90 -1.55 7.51 -6.86
C HIS A 90 -1.03 8.23 -8.11
N LYS A 91 0.25 8.06 -8.45
CA LYS A 91 0.86 8.67 -9.64
C LYS A 91 0.19 8.18 -10.92
N GLU A 92 -0.08 6.88 -11.05
CA GLU A 92 -0.79 6.31 -12.19
C GLU A 92 -2.23 6.85 -12.35
N GLN A 93 -2.94 7.03 -11.24
CA GLN A 93 -4.29 7.61 -11.27
C GLN A 93 -4.27 9.07 -11.75
N LEU A 94 -3.31 9.87 -11.28
CA LEU A 94 -3.15 11.25 -11.72
C LEU A 94 -2.81 11.37 -13.22
N THR A 95 -1.96 10.48 -13.74
CA THR A 95 -1.63 10.48 -15.18
C THR A 95 -2.85 10.11 -16.02
N LYS A 96 -3.62 9.09 -15.60
CA LYS A 96 -4.87 8.68 -16.29
C LYS A 96 -5.90 9.82 -16.30
N ASN A 97 -6.13 10.47 -15.16
CA ASN A 97 -7.07 11.59 -15.06
C ASN A 97 -6.66 12.77 -15.96
N THR A 98 -5.36 13.03 -16.08
CA THR A 98 -4.83 14.10 -16.95
C THR A 98 -5.03 13.77 -18.43
N GLU A 99 -4.78 12.52 -18.83
CA GLU A 99 -5.04 12.03 -20.18
C GLU A 99 -6.53 12.08 -20.54
N GLU A 100 -7.41 11.61 -19.65
CA GLU A 100 -8.86 11.69 -19.83
C GLU A 100 -9.34 13.14 -19.98
N THR A 101 -8.78 14.07 -19.22
CA THR A 101 -9.14 15.50 -19.30
C THR A 101 -8.69 16.10 -20.64
N LYS A 102 -7.49 15.75 -21.12
CA LYS A 102 -7.00 16.17 -22.44
C LYS A 102 -7.89 15.62 -23.57
N VAL A 103 -8.22 14.33 -23.53
CA VAL A 103 -9.13 13.72 -24.52
C VAL A 103 -10.49 14.39 -24.51
N ARG A 104 -11.09 14.61 -23.33
CA ARG A 104 -12.38 15.33 -23.22
C ARG A 104 -12.32 16.75 -23.78
N SER A 105 -11.21 17.46 -23.57
CA SER A 105 -11.03 18.82 -24.10
C SER A 105 -10.91 18.82 -25.62
N ALA A 106 -10.14 17.88 -26.20
CA ALA A 106 -9.99 17.74 -27.64
C ALA A 106 -11.32 17.34 -28.29
N THR A 107 -12.04 16.36 -27.75
CA THR A 107 -13.36 15.97 -28.26
C THR A 107 -14.35 17.14 -28.23
N ARG A 108 -14.34 17.96 -27.17
CA ARG A 108 -15.17 19.17 -27.13
C ARG A 108 -14.79 20.19 -28.19
N SER A 109 -13.49 20.46 -28.41
CA SER A 109 -13.08 21.41 -29.45
C SER A 109 -13.47 20.90 -30.84
N PHE A 110 -13.25 19.61 -31.13
CA PHE A 110 -13.67 19.01 -32.40
C PHE A 110 -15.19 19.09 -32.63
N LEU A 111 -16.00 18.79 -31.61
CA LEU A 111 -17.46 18.90 -31.72
C LEU A 111 -17.93 20.35 -31.90
N PHE A 112 -17.27 21.30 -31.23
CA PHE A 112 -17.56 22.72 -31.39
C PHE A 112 -17.21 23.24 -32.78
N ASP A 113 -16.04 22.87 -33.30
CA ASP A 113 -15.59 23.25 -34.64
C ASP A 113 -16.47 22.62 -35.73
N SER A 114 -16.85 21.35 -35.57
CA SER A 114 -17.77 20.68 -36.49
C SER A 114 -19.18 21.31 -36.48
N ALA A 115 -19.70 21.68 -35.31
CA ALA A 115 -20.99 22.37 -35.21
C ALA A 115 -20.95 23.80 -35.80
N ARG A 116 -19.79 24.45 -35.78
CA ARG A 116 -19.60 25.80 -36.32
C ARG A 116 -19.76 25.86 -37.84
N GLU A 117 -19.42 24.81 -38.58
CA GLU A 117 -19.65 24.74 -40.04
C GLU A 117 -21.13 24.68 -40.42
N TYR A 118 -21.99 24.06 -39.60
CA TYR A 118 -23.42 23.94 -39.91
C TYR A 118 -24.24 25.20 -39.63
N ILE A 119 -23.75 26.11 -38.77
CA ILE A 119 -24.45 27.37 -38.45
C ILE A 119 -24.41 28.36 -39.63
N TYR A 120 -23.40 28.28 -40.49
CA TYR A 120 -23.29 29.14 -41.69
C TYR A 120 -24.21 28.74 -42.85
N PHE A 121 -24.97 27.64 -42.74
CA PHE A 121 -25.92 27.20 -43.76
C PHE A 121 -27.37 27.65 -43.52
N PHE A 122 -27.64 28.29 -42.37
CA PHE A 122 -28.99 28.69 -41.92
C PHE A 122 -29.15 30.19 -41.63
N ILE A 123 -28.16 31.01 -41.99
CA ILE A 123 -28.21 32.49 -41.97
C ILE A 123 -27.95 32.98 -43.39
#